data_AF-A0A1R0WHJ1-F1
#
_entry.id   AF-A0A1R0WHJ1-F1
#
_cell.length_a   1.000
_cell.length_b   1.000
_cell.length_c   1.000
_cell.angle_alpha   90.00
_cell.angle_beta   90.00
_cell.angle_gamma   90.00
#
_symmetry.space_group_name_H-M   'P 1'
#
loop_
_entity.id
_entity.type
_entity.pdbx_description
1 polymer ?
#
loop_
_entity_poly.entity_id
_entity_poly.type
_entity_poly.pdbx_seq_one_letter_code
_entity_poly.pdbx_strand_id
1 'polypeptide(L)'
;MTLFYYISASHELPTGSFGLKKTVMTINDYVTNVNPAAKDHLNMQILLEKYPKGDKLMEVYDTEEDAAGLYISGPITRQPSHLFRHPYVYQVNPEGGSFEINDELKHSHPILYQTSKKCLVELFEYIRSNMEVGEDLELYCCWAHGQERFLDAPKKELDLVIELATFQLGNEFVWKERQYINVRK
;
A
#
# COMPACT_ATOMS: atom_id res chain seq x y z
N MET A 1 -7.08 15.51 -6.31
CA MET A 1 -7.91 14.28 -6.39
C MET A 1 -7.00 13.12 -6.03
N THR A 2 -7.52 12.05 -5.43
CA THR A 2 -6.71 10.89 -4.98
C THR A 2 -7.02 9.70 -5.87
N LEU A 3 -5.98 9.02 -6.35
CA LEU A 3 -6.14 7.81 -7.17
C LEU A 3 -6.39 6.62 -6.25
N PHE A 4 -7.40 5.81 -6.57
CA PHE A 4 -7.72 4.59 -5.85
C PHE A 4 -7.25 3.39 -6.66
N TYR A 5 -6.70 2.39 -5.97
CA TYR A 5 -6.12 1.20 -6.57
C TYR A 5 -6.86 -0.05 -6.10
N TYR A 6 -7.02 -1.00 -7.01
CA TYR A 6 -7.81 -2.19 -6.80
C TYR A 6 -7.07 -3.43 -7.31
N ILE A 7 -7.25 -4.53 -6.57
CA ILE A 7 -6.84 -5.88 -6.93
C ILE A 7 -8.11 -6.72 -7.05
N SER A 8 -8.23 -7.55 -8.10
CA SER A 8 -9.26 -8.58 -8.19
C SER A 8 -8.65 -9.96 -8.38
N ALA A 9 -9.12 -10.94 -7.59
CA ALA A 9 -8.61 -12.31 -7.57
C ALA A 9 -9.72 -13.37 -7.57
N SER A 10 -9.37 -14.57 -8.03
CA SER A 10 -10.25 -15.74 -8.13
C SER A 10 -10.73 -16.24 -6.76
N HIS A 11 -9.94 -15.99 -5.71
CA HIS A 11 -10.20 -16.41 -4.33
C HIS A 11 -9.99 -15.26 -3.33
N GLU A 12 -10.31 -15.50 -2.07
CA GLU A 12 -10.10 -14.53 -1.01
C GLU A 12 -8.60 -14.27 -0.78
N LEU A 13 -8.25 -12.99 -0.65
CA LEU A 13 -6.90 -12.56 -0.31
C LEU A 13 -6.81 -12.05 1.13
N PRO A 14 -5.66 -12.22 1.81
CA PRO A 14 -5.44 -11.68 3.14
C PRO A 14 -5.56 -10.15 3.21
N THR A 15 -6.24 -9.62 4.23
CA THR A 15 -6.40 -8.17 4.42
C THR A 15 -5.55 -7.65 5.58
N GLY A 16 -5.31 -6.34 5.61
CA GLY A 16 -4.47 -5.68 6.62
C GLY A 16 -3.23 -5.02 6.04
N SER A 17 -2.27 -4.71 6.92
CA SER A 17 -0.99 -4.09 6.56
C SER A 17 0.10 -5.12 6.30
N PHE A 18 0.91 -4.90 5.27
CA PHE A 18 2.03 -5.73 4.85
C PHE A 18 3.28 -4.88 4.64
N GLY A 19 4.47 -5.45 4.87
CA GLY A 19 5.76 -4.76 4.69
C GLY A 19 6.19 -3.82 5.82
N LEU A 20 5.31 -3.53 6.78
CA LEU A 20 5.62 -2.66 7.92
C LEU A 20 6.60 -3.34 8.90
N LYS A 21 7.64 -2.61 9.31
CA LYS A 21 8.61 -3.07 10.30
C LYS A 21 8.52 -2.22 11.57
N LYS A 22 7.63 -2.62 12.47
CA LYS A 22 7.39 -1.92 13.73
C LYS A 22 8.18 -2.51 14.89
N THR A 23 8.63 -1.63 15.76
CA THR A 23 9.04 -1.96 17.13
C THR A 23 7.90 -1.56 18.07
N VAL A 24 7.48 -2.50 18.93
CA VAL A 24 6.45 -2.22 19.94
C VAL A 24 7.15 -1.93 21.26
N MET A 25 6.90 -0.76 21.84
CA MET A 25 7.42 -0.38 23.15
C MET A 25 6.42 0.48 23.90
N THR A 26 6.67 0.73 25.18
CA THR A 26 5.79 1.60 25.98
C THR A 26 6.02 3.07 25.63
N ILE A 27 5.01 3.91 25.85
CA ILE A 27 5.16 5.37 25.74
C ILE A 27 6.35 5.84 26.57
N ASN A 28 6.49 5.32 27.80
CA ASN A 28 7.56 5.73 28.71
C ASN A 28 8.95 5.36 28.18
N ASP A 29 9.10 4.15 27.63
CA ASP A 29 10.37 3.71 27.03
C ASP A 29 10.74 4.57 25.82
N TYR A 30 9.76 4.91 24.98
CA TYR A 30 9.97 5.77 23.83
C TYR A 30 10.46 7.16 24.24
N VAL A 31 9.76 7.83 25.16
CA VAL A 31 10.12 9.19 25.60
C VAL A 31 11.32 9.23 26.56
N THR A 32 11.85 8.10 26.98
CA THR A 32 13.02 8.04 27.87
C THR A 32 14.27 7.62 27.10
N ASN A 33 14.15 6.62 26.22
CA ASN A 33 15.29 5.97 25.58
C ASN A 33 15.41 6.24 24.08
N VAL A 34 14.32 6.59 23.39
CA VAL A 34 14.32 6.77 21.92
C VAL A 34 14.28 8.25 21.55
N ASN A 35 13.29 8.99 22.02
CA ASN A 35 13.12 10.41 21.72
C ASN A 35 12.63 11.21 22.94
N PRO A 36 13.54 11.67 23.82
CA PRO A 36 13.18 12.45 24.98
C PRO A 36 12.49 13.78 24.68
N ALA A 37 12.82 14.41 23.54
CA ALA A 37 12.19 15.66 23.11
C ALA A 37 10.71 15.49 22.75
N ALA A 38 10.27 14.26 22.45
CA ALA A 38 8.87 13.98 22.16
C ALA A 38 7.93 14.30 23.33
N LYS A 39 8.42 14.40 24.59
CA LYS A 39 7.62 14.83 25.75
C LYS A 39 7.01 16.22 25.57
N ASP A 40 7.65 17.08 24.79
CA ASP A 40 7.20 18.44 24.56
C ASP A 40 6.22 18.56 23.38
N HIS A 41 5.99 17.46 22.64
CA HIS A 41 5.06 17.44 21.53
C HIS A 41 3.63 17.28 22.02
N LEU A 42 2.71 18.10 21.51
CA LEU A 42 1.29 18.13 21.92
C LEU A 42 0.62 16.75 21.93
N ASN A 43 0.81 15.95 20.87
CA ASN A 43 0.21 14.62 20.77
C ASN A 43 0.73 13.67 21.87
N MET A 44 2.01 13.77 22.22
CA MET A 44 2.61 12.95 23.27
C MET A 44 2.19 13.42 24.66
N GLN A 45 2.02 14.72 24.88
CA GLN A 45 1.46 15.24 26.13
C GLN A 45 0.05 14.70 26.36
N ILE A 46 -0.81 14.73 25.34
CA ILE A 46 -2.17 14.16 25.41
C ILE A 46 -2.12 12.66 25.74
N LEU A 47 -1.19 11.92 25.12
CA LEU A 47 -0.98 10.50 25.38
C LEU A 47 -0.52 10.24 26.83
N LEU A 48 0.40 11.04 27.35
CA LEU A 48 0.92 10.94 28.72
C LEU A 48 -0.13 11.35 29.76
N GLU A 49 -0.97 12.35 29.48
CA GLU A 49 -2.10 12.71 30.35
C GLU A 49 -3.14 11.58 30.42
N LYS A 50 -3.43 10.94 29.27
CA LYS A 50 -4.36 9.82 29.19
C LYS A 50 -3.80 8.54 29.83
N TYR A 51 -2.49 8.32 29.73
CA TYR A 51 -1.78 7.17 30.30
C TYR A 51 -0.61 7.64 31.17
N PRO A 52 -0.85 8.11 32.41
CA PRO A 52 0.16 8.74 33.26
C PRO A 52 1.34 7.83 33.64
N LYS A 53 1.10 6.50 33.66
CA LYS A 53 2.15 5.50 33.91
C LYS A 53 3.02 5.23 32.67
N GLY A 54 2.58 5.70 31.50
CA GLY A 54 3.23 5.49 30.21
C GLY A 54 3.32 4.01 29.80
N ASP A 55 2.52 3.14 30.39
CA ASP A 55 2.49 1.68 30.19
C ASP A 55 1.77 1.25 28.90
N LYS A 56 1.07 2.19 28.26
CA LYS A 56 0.44 1.95 26.97
C LYS A 56 1.50 1.64 25.91
N LEU A 57 1.32 0.52 25.22
CA LEU A 57 2.13 0.15 24.07
C LEU A 57 1.83 1.06 22.88
N MET A 58 2.88 1.42 22.15
CA MET A 58 2.84 2.14 20.89
C MET A 58 3.73 1.46 19.85
N GLU A 59 3.39 1.65 18.59
CA GLU A 59 4.19 1.21 17.46
C GLU A 59 5.15 2.34 17.07
N VAL A 60 6.43 2.01 16.98
CA VAL A 60 7.51 2.92 16.62
C VAL A 60 8.21 2.36 15.39
N TYR A 61 8.51 3.23 14.44
CA TYR A 61 9.24 2.92 13.22
C TYR A 61 10.59 3.64 13.27
N ASP A 62 11.67 2.93 12.99
CA ASP A 62 13.02 3.50 13.04
C ASP A 62 13.27 4.43 11.84
N THR A 63 12.64 4.13 10.70
CA THR A 63 12.74 4.90 9.46
C THR A 63 11.38 5.06 8.78
N GLU A 64 11.25 6.07 7.90
CA GLU A 64 10.08 6.22 7.00
C GLU A 64 9.89 4.98 6.11
N GLU A 65 11.00 4.34 5.72
CA GLU A 65 10.96 3.08 4.98
C GLU A 65 10.32 1.96 5.82
N ASP A 66 10.65 1.83 7.10
CA ASP A 66 10.02 0.84 8.00
C ASP A 66 8.51 1.07 8.17
N ALA A 67 8.07 2.33 8.12
CA ALA A 67 6.66 2.72 8.14
C ALA A 67 5.96 2.60 6.77
N ALA A 68 6.70 2.33 5.70
CA ALA A 68 6.17 2.17 4.36
C ALA A 68 5.80 0.72 4.05
N GLY A 69 4.74 0.52 3.26
CA GLY A 69 4.21 -0.80 2.95
C GLY A 69 2.90 -0.75 2.18
N LEU A 70 2.04 -1.73 2.45
CA LEU A 70 0.81 -1.97 1.72
C LEU A 70 -0.35 -2.18 2.68
N TYR A 71 -1.47 -1.51 2.45
CA TYR A 71 -2.72 -1.80 3.14
C TYR A 71 -3.78 -2.32 2.18
N ILE A 72 -4.26 -3.54 2.46
CA ILE A 72 -5.33 -4.20 1.71
C ILE A 72 -6.62 -4.15 2.52
N SER A 73 -7.69 -3.65 1.92
CA SER A 73 -9.03 -3.63 2.52
C SER A 73 -10.09 -4.16 1.56
N GLY A 74 -11.14 -4.78 2.12
CA GLY A 74 -12.18 -5.45 1.37
C GLY A 74 -12.49 -6.84 1.91
N PRO A 75 -13.09 -7.74 1.10
CA PRO A 75 -13.54 -7.49 -0.27
C PRO A 75 -14.67 -6.44 -0.34
N ILE A 76 -14.79 -5.75 -1.47
CA ILE A 76 -15.81 -4.73 -1.69
C ILE A 76 -17.16 -5.41 -1.97
N THR A 77 -18.17 -5.09 -1.17
CA THR A 77 -19.50 -5.73 -1.22
C THR A 77 -20.41 -5.24 -2.36
N ARG A 78 -20.19 -4.03 -2.88
CA ARG A 78 -20.93 -3.47 -4.03
C ARG A 78 -20.01 -3.39 -5.24
N GLN A 79 -19.98 -4.47 -6.01
CA GLN A 79 -19.24 -4.58 -7.25
C GLN A 79 -20.10 -4.11 -8.42
N PRO A 80 -19.64 -3.20 -9.26
CA PRO A 80 -20.09 -3.15 -10.63
C PRO A 80 -19.33 -4.23 -11.41
N SER A 81 -20.07 -5.27 -11.73
CA SER A 81 -19.62 -6.57 -12.24
C SER A 81 -18.97 -6.57 -13.64
N HIS A 82 -18.57 -5.42 -14.18
CA HIS A 82 -18.16 -5.33 -15.59
C HIS A 82 -16.68 -5.05 -15.83
N LEU A 83 -15.93 -4.56 -14.84
CA LEU A 83 -14.54 -4.19 -15.05
C LEU A 83 -13.56 -5.33 -14.74
N PHE A 84 -13.87 -6.14 -13.72
CA PHE A 84 -13.06 -7.28 -13.32
C PHE A 84 -13.73 -8.58 -13.74
N ARG A 85 -12.92 -9.55 -14.18
CA ARG A 85 -13.34 -10.92 -14.42
C ARG A 85 -13.51 -11.68 -13.11
N HIS A 86 -12.69 -11.34 -12.12
CA HIS A 86 -12.63 -12.04 -10.85
C HIS A 86 -13.61 -11.47 -9.81
N PRO A 87 -14.16 -12.32 -8.91
CA PRO A 87 -15.22 -11.92 -7.99
C PRO A 87 -14.72 -11.33 -6.68
N TYR A 88 -13.44 -11.38 -6.32
CA TYR A 88 -12.94 -10.81 -5.07
C TYR A 88 -12.14 -9.55 -5.32
N VAL A 89 -12.81 -8.39 -5.22
CA VAL A 89 -12.20 -7.08 -5.43
C VAL A 89 -11.81 -6.44 -4.10
N TYR A 90 -10.55 -6.04 -3.97
CA TYR A 90 -9.97 -5.38 -2.82
C TYR A 90 -9.46 -4.00 -3.21
N GLN A 91 -9.49 -3.06 -2.27
CA GLN A 91 -8.77 -1.79 -2.39
C GLN A 91 -7.37 -1.94 -1.81
N VAL A 92 -6.40 -1.42 -2.54
CA VAL A 92 -4.99 -1.39 -2.19
C VAL A 92 -4.60 0.05 -1.93
N ASN A 93 -3.91 0.31 -0.84
CA ASN A 93 -3.35 1.62 -0.55
C ASN A 93 -1.86 1.49 -0.24
N PRO A 94 -1.01 2.38 -0.79
CA PRO A 94 0.35 2.48 -0.32
C PRO A 94 0.35 3.12 1.07
N GLU A 95 1.05 2.52 2.03
CA GLU A 95 1.32 3.13 3.33
C GLU A 95 2.69 3.81 3.26
N GLY A 96 2.81 5.09 3.61
CA GLY A 96 4.09 5.82 3.63
C GLY A 96 4.72 6.18 2.26
N GLY A 97 4.09 5.82 1.14
CA GLY A 97 4.61 6.07 -0.22
C GLY A 97 3.54 6.15 -1.30
N SER A 98 3.88 5.77 -2.53
CA SER A 98 3.00 5.70 -3.70
C SER A 98 3.27 4.47 -4.57
N PHE A 99 2.41 4.20 -5.55
CA PHE A 99 2.67 3.22 -6.61
C PHE A 99 3.30 3.86 -7.85
N GLU A 100 4.18 4.83 -7.62
CA GLU A 100 4.90 5.57 -8.63
C GLU A 100 6.35 5.82 -8.20
N ILE A 101 7.29 5.40 -9.05
CA ILE A 101 8.70 5.72 -8.97
C ILE A 101 9.22 6.09 -10.36
N ASN A 102 10.09 7.08 -10.43
CA ASN A 102 10.80 7.50 -11.64
C ASN A 102 12.09 8.23 -11.25
N ASP A 103 12.97 8.48 -12.23
CA ASP A 103 14.24 9.14 -11.96
C ASP A 103 14.07 10.57 -11.44
N GLU A 104 13.04 11.32 -11.85
CA GLU A 104 12.79 12.67 -11.31
C GLU A 104 12.50 12.62 -9.80
N LEU A 105 11.63 11.69 -9.37
CA LEU A 105 11.29 11.47 -7.97
C LEU A 105 12.52 11.07 -7.15
N LYS A 106 13.37 10.22 -7.73
CA LYS A 106 14.62 9.77 -7.10
C LYS A 106 15.55 10.92 -6.75
N HIS A 107 15.66 11.92 -7.63
CA HIS A 107 16.54 13.07 -7.42
C HIS A 107 15.88 14.17 -6.58
N SER A 108 14.60 14.45 -6.80
CA SER A 108 13.88 15.55 -6.13
C SER A 108 13.41 15.19 -4.72
N HIS A 109 12.97 13.95 -4.51
CA HIS A 109 12.38 13.47 -3.25
C HIS A 109 12.88 12.06 -2.94
N PRO A 110 14.17 11.88 -2.59
CA PRO A 110 14.80 10.57 -2.46
C PRO A 110 14.12 9.67 -1.40
N ILE A 111 13.63 10.25 -0.29
CA ILE A 111 12.91 9.48 0.74
C ILE A 111 11.60 8.93 0.17
N LEU A 112 10.80 9.78 -0.49
CA LEU A 112 9.56 9.36 -1.13
C LEU A 112 9.81 8.31 -2.23
N TYR A 113 10.89 8.44 -3.00
CA TYR A 113 11.29 7.41 -3.94
C TYR A 113 11.54 6.06 -3.25
N GLN A 114 12.27 6.04 -2.13
CA GLN A 114 12.54 4.80 -1.39
C GLN A 114 11.27 4.19 -0.83
N THR A 115 10.41 4.99 -0.19
CA THR A 115 9.16 4.48 0.38
C THR A 115 8.19 4.00 -0.71
N SER A 116 8.05 4.73 -1.82
CA SER A 116 7.26 4.30 -2.98
C SER A 116 7.82 3.02 -3.62
N LYS A 117 9.15 2.91 -3.74
CA LYS A 117 9.78 1.68 -4.23
C LYS A 117 9.48 0.50 -3.32
N LYS A 118 9.52 0.71 -1.99
CA LYS A 118 9.12 -0.32 -1.03
C LYS A 118 7.65 -0.70 -1.20
N CYS A 119 6.71 0.25 -1.29
CA CYS A 119 5.30 -0.05 -1.52
C CYS A 119 5.07 -0.91 -2.77
N LEU A 120 5.79 -0.64 -3.85
CA LEU A 120 5.74 -1.43 -5.08
C LEU A 120 6.34 -2.84 -4.90
N VAL A 121 7.48 -2.95 -4.22
CA VAL A 121 8.06 -4.27 -3.88
C VAL A 121 7.06 -5.09 -3.07
N GLU A 122 6.50 -4.51 -2.00
CA GLU A 122 5.52 -5.19 -1.13
C GLU A 122 4.25 -5.56 -1.88
N LEU A 123 3.77 -4.72 -2.81
CA LEU A 123 2.65 -5.05 -3.69
C LEU A 123 2.92 -6.33 -4.50
N PHE A 124 4.07 -6.40 -5.19
CA PHE A 124 4.40 -7.55 -6.02
C PHE A 124 4.77 -8.79 -5.20
N GLU A 125 5.39 -8.64 -4.03
CA GLU A 125 5.63 -9.76 -3.10
C GLU A 125 4.32 -10.30 -2.52
N TYR A 126 3.39 -9.42 -2.15
CA TYR A 126 2.05 -9.79 -1.72
C TYR A 126 1.32 -10.58 -2.82
N ILE A 127 1.33 -10.07 -4.06
CA ILE A 127 0.71 -10.76 -5.19
C ILE A 127 1.38 -12.13 -5.41
N ARG A 128 2.72 -12.20 -5.45
CA ARG A 128 3.45 -13.47 -5.60
C ARG A 128 3.12 -14.47 -4.50
N SER A 129 3.00 -14.02 -3.26
CA SER A 129 2.77 -14.92 -2.11
C SER A 129 1.35 -15.47 -2.06
N ASN A 130 0.40 -14.79 -2.71
CA ASN A 130 -1.03 -15.13 -2.64
C ASN A 130 -1.62 -15.67 -3.95
N MET A 131 -0.81 -15.92 -4.98
CA MET A 131 -1.24 -16.57 -6.22
C MET A 131 -0.66 -17.99 -6.33
N GLU A 132 -1.43 -18.92 -6.88
CA GLU A 132 -0.97 -20.23 -7.33
C GLU A 132 -0.44 -20.20 -8.77
N VAL A 133 0.29 -21.24 -9.18
CA VAL A 133 0.81 -21.35 -10.56
C VAL A 133 -0.36 -21.60 -11.52
N GLY A 134 -0.43 -20.83 -12.60
CA GLY A 134 -1.52 -20.85 -13.57
C GLY A 134 -2.66 -19.89 -13.25
N GLU A 135 -2.58 -19.14 -12.14
CA GLU A 135 -3.54 -18.12 -11.79
C GLU A 135 -3.21 -16.75 -12.40
N ASP A 136 -4.25 -15.93 -12.54
CA ASP A 136 -4.13 -14.53 -12.90
C ASP A 136 -4.88 -13.64 -11.90
N LEU A 137 -4.39 -12.41 -11.75
CA LEU A 137 -4.93 -11.38 -10.86
C LEU A 137 -4.98 -10.05 -11.61
N GLU A 138 -6.04 -9.29 -11.38
CA GLU A 138 -6.31 -8.06 -12.13
C GLU A 138 -6.04 -6.83 -11.26
N LEU A 139 -5.26 -5.88 -11.77
CA LEU A 139 -5.02 -4.59 -11.13
C LEU A 139 -5.73 -3.49 -11.92
N TYR A 140 -6.38 -2.56 -11.21
CA TYR A 140 -6.97 -1.37 -11.82
C TYR A 140 -6.87 -0.14 -10.91
N CYS A 141 -6.78 1.06 -11.47
CA CYS A 141 -6.84 2.30 -10.67
C CYS A 141 -7.65 3.42 -11.35
N CYS A 142 -8.27 4.29 -10.54
CA CYS A 142 -9.15 5.37 -11.00
C CYS A 142 -9.31 6.50 -9.96
N TRP A 143 -9.73 7.71 -10.38
CA TRP A 143 -9.86 8.88 -9.50
C TRP A 143 -11.09 8.87 -8.57
N ALA A 144 -12.08 8.01 -8.83
CA ALA A 144 -13.34 8.05 -8.12
C ALA A 144 -13.36 7.09 -6.91
N HIS A 145 -14.09 7.51 -5.87
CA HIS A 145 -14.41 6.72 -4.67
C HIS A 145 -15.92 6.45 -4.63
N GLY A 146 -16.36 5.37 -3.98
CA GLY A 146 -17.79 5.10 -3.80
C GLY A 146 -18.47 4.49 -5.03
N GLN A 147 -19.68 4.92 -5.38
CA GLN A 147 -20.47 4.28 -6.45
C GLN A 147 -19.99 4.63 -7.87
N GLU A 148 -19.28 5.74 -8.03
CA GLU A 148 -18.83 6.24 -9.34
C GLU A 148 -17.47 5.65 -9.78
N ARG A 149 -16.78 4.94 -8.89
CA ARG A 149 -15.40 4.46 -9.04
C ARG A 149 -15.14 3.45 -10.16
N PHE A 150 -16.19 3.04 -10.88
CA PHE A 150 -16.10 2.07 -11.96
C PHE A 150 -16.98 2.46 -13.15
N LEU A 151 -17.34 3.74 -13.27
CA LEU A 151 -18.07 4.23 -14.44
C LEU A 151 -17.15 4.37 -15.65
N ASP A 152 -15.90 4.74 -15.41
CA ASP A 152 -14.89 4.88 -16.45
C ASP A 152 -14.32 3.53 -16.86
N ALA A 153 -14.36 3.25 -18.16
CA ALA A 153 -13.72 2.08 -18.74
C ALA A 153 -12.20 2.16 -18.66
N PRO A 154 -11.47 1.03 -18.60
CA PRO A 154 -10.03 1.02 -18.77
C PRO A 154 -9.60 1.69 -20.10
N LYS A 155 -8.44 2.35 -20.06
CA LYS A 155 -7.76 2.86 -21.26
C LYS A 155 -6.99 1.69 -21.88
N LYS A 156 -7.56 1.09 -22.93
CA LYS A 156 -7.00 -0.11 -23.59
C LYS A 156 -5.56 0.07 -24.05
N GLU A 157 -5.17 1.30 -24.41
CA GLU A 157 -3.82 1.66 -24.79
C GLU A 157 -2.79 1.57 -23.64
N LEU A 158 -3.26 1.49 -22.39
CA LEU A 158 -2.44 1.31 -21.19
C LEU A 158 -2.42 -0.14 -20.69
N ASP A 159 -3.23 -1.04 -21.28
CA ASP A 159 -3.35 -2.41 -20.85
C ASP A 159 -1.97 -3.08 -20.81
N LEU A 160 -1.66 -3.69 -19.67
CA LEU A 160 -0.36 -4.30 -19.41
C LEU A 160 -0.54 -5.73 -18.93
N VAL A 161 0.32 -6.63 -19.40
CA VAL A 161 0.43 -7.99 -18.85
C VAL A 161 1.77 -8.10 -18.14
N ILE A 162 1.74 -8.54 -16.88
CA ILE A 162 2.94 -8.78 -16.07
C ILE A 162 3.03 -10.28 -15.80
N GLU A 163 4.08 -10.91 -16.30
CA GLU A 163 4.43 -12.30 -15.98
C GLU A 163 5.32 -12.32 -14.74
N LEU A 164 4.80 -12.73 -13.58
CA LEU A 164 5.53 -12.67 -12.30
C LEU A 164 6.82 -13.48 -12.28
N ALA A 165 6.89 -14.55 -13.09
CA ALA A 165 8.07 -15.41 -13.20
C ALA A 165 9.30 -14.67 -13.73
N THR A 166 9.11 -13.64 -14.57
CA THR A 166 10.20 -12.88 -15.18
C THR A 166 10.21 -11.41 -14.77
N PHE A 167 9.15 -10.93 -14.12
CA PHE A 167 9.02 -9.54 -13.72
C PHE A 167 10.01 -9.15 -12.62
N GLN A 168 10.80 -8.12 -12.89
CA GLN A 168 11.66 -7.46 -11.93
C GLN A 168 11.29 -5.98 -11.88
N LEU A 169 11.04 -5.46 -10.68
CA LEU A 169 10.79 -4.03 -10.49
C LEU A 169 12.07 -3.25 -10.77
N GLY A 170 12.03 -2.39 -11.79
CA GLY A 170 13.14 -1.52 -12.16
C GLY A 170 13.26 -0.29 -11.26
N ASN A 171 13.88 0.76 -11.81
CA ASN A 171 13.94 2.07 -11.15
C ASN A 171 12.76 2.99 -11.48
N GLU A 172 11.96 2.60 -12.48
CA GLU A 172 10.79 3.33 -12.93
C GLU A 172 9.58 2.40 -13.02
N PHE A 173 8.47 2.84 -12.46
CA PHE A 173 7.18 2.17 -12.54
C PHE A 173 6.10 3.17 -12.16
N VAL A 174 5.03 3.26 -12.95
CA VAL A 174 3.90 4.13 -12.64
C VAL A 174 2.62 3.36 -12.90
N TRP A 175 1.80 3.20 -11.87
CA TRP A 175 0.46 2.65 -12.03
C TRP A 175 -0.51 3.75 -12.47
N LYS A 176 -0.68 3.86 -13.79
CA LYS A 176 -1.34 5.00 -14.43
C LYS A 176 -2.86 4.96 -14.27
N GLU A 177 -3.48 6.12 -14.15
CA GLU A 177 -4.94 6.24 -14.08
C GLU A 177 -5.65 5.52 -15.25
N ARG A 178 -6.67 4.71 -14.89
CA ARG A 178 -7.46 3.86 -15.78
C ARG A 178 -6.64 2.77 -16.49
N GLN A 179 -5.44 2.46 -15.99
CA GLN A 179 -4.67 1.32 -16.43
C GLN A 179 -5.22 0.04 -15.83
N TYR A 180 -5.45 -0.94 -16.70
CA TYR A 180 -5.75 -2.31 -16.32
C TYR A 180 -4.50 -3.17 -16.52
N ILE A 181 -4.11 -3.92 -15.49
CA ILE A 181 -2.93 -4.78 -15.52
C ILE A 181 -3.38 -6.21 -15.20
N ASN A 182 -3.12 -7.15 -16.10
CA ASN A 182 -3.29 -8.57 -15.83
C ASN A 182 -1.95 -9.15 -15.37
N VAL A 183 -1.90 -9.63 -14.14
CA VAL A 183 -0.71 -10.23 -13.54
C VAL A 183 -0.88 -11.74 -13.55
N ARG A 184 0.12 -12.48 -14.03
CA ARG A 184 0.07 -13.94 -14.21
C ARG A 184 1.21 -14.62 -13.46
N LYS A 185 0.95 -15.81 -12.93
CA LYS A 185 1.94 -16.60 -12.21
C LYS A 185 2.15 -17.99 -12.81
#